data_AF-A0A6B3DYQ2-F1
#
_entry.id   AF-A0A6B3DYQ2-F1
#
_cell.length_a   1.000
_cell.length_b   1.000
_cell.length_c   1.000
_cell.angle_alpha   90.00
_cell.angle_beta   90.00
_cell.angle_gamma   90.00
#
_symmetry.space_group_name_H-M   'P 1'
#
loop_
_entity.id
_entity.type
_entity.pdbx_description
1 polymer ?
#
loop_
_entity_poly.entity_id
_entity_poly.type
_entity_poly.pdbx_seq_one_letter_code
_entity_poly.pdbx_strand_id
1 'polypeptide(L)'
;MDAVAVWATDQVTALGVTDWPAYGSPAWRALLANDPRKAAAIFEAAERWRQHRAETDELDRLLTDDPEEWWRRVTAEANAEARRIMPALAKRPTAAEVRARARQQPPRPVTATPGWPPVAIPGRPGWYRHRGPNGEQTDLPTRTLEHAHR
;
A
#
# COMPACT_ATOMS: atom_id res chain seq x y z
N MET A 1 25.24 -11.33 -30.43
CA MET A 1 24.62 -10.05 -30.84
C MET A 1 23.29 -10.39 -31.48
N ASP A 2 22.18 -9.81 -31.02
CA ASP A 2 20.85 -10.05 -31.60
C ASP A 2 20.72 -9.30 -32.92
N ALA A 3 20.75 -10.04 -34.03
CA ALA A 3 20.70 -9.47 -35.37
C ALA A 3 19.40 -8.68 -35.63
N VAL A 4 18.29 -9.06 -35.00
CA VAL A 4 17.00 -8.38 -35.17
C VAL A 4 16.97 -7.07 -34.39
N ALA A 5 17.53 -7.04 -33.17
CA ALA A 5 17.68 -5.80 -32.40
C ALA A 5 18.58 -4.78 -33.11
N VAL A 6 19.67 -5.24 -33.74
CA VAL A 6 20.57 -4.39 -34.54
C VAL A 6 19.83 -3.85 -35.77
N TRP A 7 19.13 -4.72 -36.50
CA TRP A 7 18.31 -4.29 -37.63
C TRP A 7 17.25 -3.25 -37.23
N ALA A 8 16.54 -3.44 -36.12
CA ALA A 8 15.54 -2.50 -35.65
C ALA A 8 16.15 -1.12 -35.31
N THR A 9 17.34 -1.13 -34.69
CA THR A 9 18.10 0.10 -34.40
C THR A 9 18.53 0.82 -35.68
N ASP A 10 18.99 0.07 -36.68
CA ASP A 10 19.38 0.63 -37.98
C ASP A 10 18.17 1.25 -38.71
N GLN A 11 16.99 0.60 -38.66
CA GLN A 11 15.77 1.15 -39.25
C GLN A 11 15.37 2.48 -38.61
N VAL A 12 15.42 2.58 -37.27
CA VAL A 12 15.11 3.82 -36.56
C VAL A 12 16.15 4.90 -36.87
N THR A 13 17.43 4.53 -36.93
CA THR A 13 18.52 5.45 -37.27
C THR A 13 18.37 6.01 -38.69
N ALA A 14 17.97 5.17 -39.65
CA ALA A 14 17.75 5.56 -41.04
C ALA A 14 16.62 6.59 -41.21
N LEU A 15 15.68 6.68 -40.26
CA LEU A 15 14.62 7.69 -40.27
C LEU A 15 15.11 9.09 -39.89
N GLY A 16 16.33 9.22 -39.35
CA GLY A 16 16.93 10.51 -38.99
C GLY A 16 16.22 11.23 -37.85
N VAL A 17 15.46 10.50 -37.01
CA VAL A 17 14.75 11.04 -35.85
C VAL A 17 15.40 10.52 -34.57
N THR A 18 15.55 11.38 -33.57
CA THR A 18 16.18 11.05 -32.29
C THR A 18 15.22 11.06 -31.12
N ASP A 19 14.02 11.61 -31.31
CA ASP A 19 12.95 11.67 -30.33
C ASP A 19 11.60 11.48 -31.03
N TRP A 20 10.74 10.67 -30.42
CA TRP A 20 9.41 10.37 -30.94
C TRP A 20 8.46 10.00 -29.80
N PRO A 21 7.16 10.30 -29.94
CA PRO A 21 6.18 9.93 -28.93
C PRO A 21 5.94 8.41 -28.94
N ALA A 22 5.60 7.85 -27.77
CA ALA A 22 5.21 6.45 -27.64
C ALA A 22 4.07 6.08 -28.60
N TYR A 23 4.17 4.91 -29.23
CA TYR A 23 3.13 4.38 -30.13
C TYR A 23 1.75 4.39 -29.47
N GLY A 24 0.73 4.82 -30.22
CA GLY A 24 -0.67 4.89 -29.74
C GLY A 24 -0.99 6.04 -28.77
N SER A 25 0.02 6.76 -28.27
CA SER A 25 -0.19 7.94 -27.43
C SER A 25 -0.97 9.04 -28.18
N PRO A 26 -1.63 9.99 -27.46
CA PRO A 26 -2.27 11.14 -28.10
C PRO A 26 -1.31 11.96 -28.98
N ALA A 27 -0.07 12.15 -28.52
CA ALA A 27 0.97 12.85 -29.28
C ALA A 27 1.32 12.12 -30.59
N TRP A 28 1.44 10.78 -30.56
CA TRP A 28 1.68 9.97 -31.75
C TRP A 28 0.50 10.03 -32.74
N ARG A 29 -0.74 10.01 -32.23
CA ARG A 29 -1.95 10.12 -33.07
C ARG A 29 -2.07 11.48 -33.77
N ALA A 30 -1.58 12.54 -33.13
CA ALA A 30 -1.57 13.89 -33.69
C ALA A 30 -0.53 14.09 -34.81
N LEU A 31 0.45 13.19 -34.95
CA LEU A 31 1.44 13.27 -36.03
C LEU A 31 0.77 13.04 -37.40
N LEU A 32 1.33 13.68 -38.44
CA LEU A 32 0.93 13.43 -39.82
C LEU A 32 1.24 11.98 -40.24
N ALA A 33 0.51 11.47 -41.24
CA ALA A 33 0.66 10.09 -41.70
C ALA A 33 2.07 9.79 -42.26
N ASN A 34 2.72 10.79 -42.85
CA ASN A 34 4.06 10.70 -43.44
C ASN A 34 5.18 11.18 -42.50
N ASP A 35 4.88 11.47 -41.23
CA ASP A 35 5.88 11.88 -40.26
C ASP A 35 6.78 10.69 -39.89
N PRO A 36 8.11 10.74 -40.09
CA PRO A 36 9.02 9.63 -39.81
C PRO A 36 9.00 9.19 -38.34
N ARG A 37 8.62 10.09 -37.41
CA ARG A 37 8.46 9.75 -35.98
C ARG A 37 7.36 8.72 -35.75
N LYS A 38 6.38 8.59 -36.66
CA LYS A 38 5.38 7.52 -36.56
C LYS A 38 6.00 6.15 -36.76
N ALA A 39 6.85 6.01 -37.79
CA ALA A 39 7.53 4.76 -38.10
C ALA A 39 8.50 4.38 -36.97
N ALA A 40 9.26 5.34 -36.45
CA ALA A 40 10.18 5.11 -35.31
C ALA A 40 9.43 4.55 -34.09
N ALA A 41 8.31 5.16 -33.71
CA ALA A 41 7.48 4.67 -32.61
C ALA A 41 6.91 3.27 -32.85
N ILE A 42 6.56 2.92 -34.09
CA ILE A 42 6.08 1.57 -34.45
C ILE A 42 7.21 0.55 -34.28
N PHE A 43 8.41 0.84 -34.78
CA PHE A 43 9.56 -0.06 -34.64
C PHE A 43 9.93 -0.28 -33.17
N GLU A 44 9.97 0.80 -32.38
CA GLU A 44 10.23 0.69 -30.94
C GLU A 44 9.16 -0.15 -30.23
N ALA A 45 7.87 0.05 -30.55
CA ALA A 45 6.79 -0.73 -29.95
C ALA A 45 6.85 -2.21 -30.34
N ALA A 46 7.16 -2.51 -31.60
CA ALA A 46 7.33 -3.87 -32.08
C ALA A 46 8.53 -4.56 -31.41
N GLU A 47 9.64 -3.85 -31.23
CA GLU A 47 10.83 -4.34 -30.52
C GLU A 47 10.51 -4.65 -29.06
N ARG A 48 9.86 -3.72 -28.35
CA ARG A 48 9.42 -3.93 -26.96
C ARG A 48 8.50 -5.14 -26.84
N TRP A 49 7.60 -5.34 -27.81
CA TRP A 49 6.72 -6.51 -27.84
C TRP A 49 7.50 -7.81 -28.05
N ARG A 50 8.49 -7.84 -28.94
CA ARG A 50 9.37 -9.01 -29.13
C ARG A 50 10.13 -9.34 -27.85
N GLN A 51 10.72 -8.34 -27.22
CA GLN A 51 11.47 -8.50 -25.96
C GLN A 51 10.57 -9.01 -24.85
N HIS A 52 9.37 -8.43 -24.71
CA HIS A 52 8.38 -8.88 -23.73
C HIS A 52 7.96 -10.35 -23.96
N ARG A 53 7.76 -10.75 -25.22
CA ARG A 53 7.49 -12.14 -25.58
C ARG A 53 8.65 -13.06 -25.20
N ALA A 54 9.88 -12.70 -25.57
CA ALA A 54 11.06 -13.48 -25.24
C ALA A 54 11.25 -13.63 -23.72
N GLU A 55 10.98 -12.58 -22.94
CA GLU A 55 11.02 -12.63 -21.47
C GLU A 55 9.91 -13.52 -20.90
N THR A 56 8.71 -13.44 -21.46
CA THR A 56 7.59 -14.32 -21.04
C THR A 56 7.94 -15.78 -21.31
N ASP A 57 8.43 -16.10 -22.51
CA ASP A 57 8.82 -17.46 -22.89
C ASP A 57 9.99 -17.98 -22.02
N GLU A 58 10.91 -17.09 -21.61
CA GLU A 58 11.96 -17.40 -20.65
C GLU A 58 11.39 -17.77 -19.28
N LEU A 59 10.45 -16.98 -18.76
CA LEU A 59 9.81 -17.25 -17.47
C LEU A 59 9.00 -18.55 -17.51
N ASP A 60 8.28 -18.83 -18.60
CA ASP A 60 7.53 -20.07 -18.77
C ASP A 60 8.45 -21.30 -18.80
N ARG A 61 9.62 -21.16 -19.45
CA ARG A 61 10.64 -22.21 -19.43
C ARG A 61 11.25 -22.39 -18.06
N LEU A 62 11.62 -21.31 -17.36
CA LEU A 62 12.13 -21.39 -15.99
C LEU A 62 11.11 -22.04 -15.06
N LEU A 63 9.82 -21.72 -15.18
CA LEU A 63 8.78 -22.35 -14.38
C LEU A 63 8.74 -23.88 -14.54
N THR A 64 9.10 -24.39 -15.72
CA THR A 64 9.13 -25.83 -16.02
C THR A 64 10.46 -26.47 -15.62
N ASP A 65 11.59 -25.84 -15.99
CA ASP A 65 12.92 -26.44 -15.93
C ASP A 65 13.68 -26.12 -14.62
N ASP A 66 13.44 -24.93 -14.04
CA ASP A 66 14.05 -24.45 -12.79
C ASP A 66 13.08 -23.55 -12.00
N PRO A 67 12.10 -24.15 -11.28
CA PRO A 67 11.10 -23.41 -10.52
C PRO A 67 11.69 -22.52 -9.41
N GLU A 68 12.89 -22.84 -8.91
CA GLU A 68 13.55 -22.06 -7.86
C GLU A 68 14.10 -20.74 -8.42
N GLU A 69 14.78 -20.78 -9.57
CA GLU A 69 15.21 -19.59 -10.29
C GLU A 69 14.00 -18.75 -10.71
N TRP A 70 12.95 -19.38 -11.22
CA TRP A 70 11.69 -18.71 -11.55
C TRP A 70 11.14 -17.92 -10.35
N TRP A 71 11.00 -18.59 -9.19
CA TRP A 71 10.50 -17.96 -7.97
C TRP A 71 11.38 -16.80 -7.54
N ARG A 72 12.70 -16.98 -7.58
CA ARG A 72 13.67 -15.94 -7.22
C ARG A 72 13.51 -14.71 -8.12
N ARG A 73 13.33 -14.90 -9.42
CA ARG A 73 13.19 -13.82 -10.41
C ARG A 73 11.86 -13.08 -10.25
N VAL A 74 10.75 -13.80 -10.17
CA VAL A 74 9.39 -13.21 -10.03
C VAL A 74 9.22 -12.50 -8.69
N THR A 75 9.83 -13.00 -7.61
CA THR A 75 9.72 -12.37 -6.27
C THR A 75 10.83 -11.37 -5.97
N ALA A 76 11.78 -11.13 -6.89
CA ALA A 76 12.95 -10.29 -6.64
C ALA A 76 12.58 -8.88 -6.17
N GLU A 77 11.63 -8.23 -6.85
CA GLU A 77 11.17 -6.88 -6.51
C GLU A 77 10.42 -6.87 -5.18
N ALA A 78 9.48 -7.79 -4.98
CA ALA A 78 8.76 -7.92 -3.72
C ALA A 78 9.70 -8.18 -2.52
N ASN A 79 10.75 -8.97 -2.73
CA ASN A 79 11.78 -9.22 -1.72
C ASN A 79 12.65 -7.99 -1.44
N ALA A 80 13.00 -7.23 -2.48
CA ALA A 80 13.72 -5.96 -2.32
C ALA A 80 12.88 -4.96 -1.51
N GLU A 81 11.59 -4.86 -1.83
CA GLU A 81 10.64 -4.01 -1.12
C GLU A 81 10.43 -4.47 0.32
N ALA A 82 10.28 -5.78 0.55
CA ALA A 82 10.22 -6.36 1.88
C ALA A 82 11.45 -5.96 2.71
N ARG A 83 12.66 -6.14 2.17
CA ARG A 83 13.91 -5.73 2.84
C ARG A 83 13.93 -4.25 3.18
N ARG A 84 13.35 -3.39 2.33
CA ARG A 84 13.24 -1.94 2.58
C ARG A 84 12.33 -1.63 3.77
N ILE A 85 11.18 -2.30 3.90
CA ILE A 85 10.19 -2.02 4.95
C ILE A 85 10.45 -2.76 6.26
N MET A 86 11.15 -3.89 6.22
CA MET A 86 11.38 -4.78 7.36
C MET A 86 11.98 -4.07 8.59
N PRO A 87 12.99 -3.18 8.48
CA PRO A 87 13.53 -2.49 9.66
C PRO A 87 12.51 -1.59 10.36
N ALA A 88 11.58 -0.99 9.61
CA ALA A 88 10.53 -0.15 10.18
C ALA A 88 9.46 -1.00 10.88
N LEU A 89 9.11 -2.16 10.31
CA LEU A 89 8.18 -3.11 10.92
C LEU A 89 8.76 -3.75 12.18
N ALA A 90 10.04 -4.12 12.18
CA ALA A 90 10.73 -4.72 13.32
C ALA A 90 10.78 -3.80 14.55
N LYS A 91 10.71 -2.48 14.36
CA LYS A 91 10.63 -1.48 15.45
C LYS A 91 9.22 -1.31 16.02
N ARG A 92 8.19 -1.89 15.39
CA ARG A 92 6.81 -1.77 15.88
C ARG A 92 6.64 -2.70 17.08
N PRO A 93 6.02 -2.23 18.16
CA PRO A 93 5.72 -3.08 19.29
C PRO A 93 4.75 -4.18 18.86
N THR A 94 5.01 -5.38 19.33
CA THR A 94 4.14 -6.54 19.15
C THR A 94 2.81 -6.32 19.89
N ALA A 95 1.77 -7.06 19.50
CA ALA A 95 0.49 -7.01 20.19
C ALA A 95 0.61 -7.34 21.69
N ALA A 96 1.55 -8.23 22.06
CA ALA A 96 1.82 -8.59 23.45
C ALA A 96 2.41 -7.39 24.23
N GLU A 97 3.39 -6.69 23.66
CA GLU A 97 4.00 -5.50 24.26
C GLU A 97 3.00 -4.34 24.39
N VAL A 98 2.17 -4.10 23.37
CA VAL A 98 1.09 -3.11 23.43
C VAL A 98 0.12 -3.43 24.57
N ARG A 99 -0.29 -4.69 24.72
CA ARG A 99 -1.17 -5.13 25.82
C ARG A 99 -0.49 -5.00 27.18
N ALA A 100 0.80 -5.36 27.30
CA ALA A 100 1.56 -5.21 28.54
C ALA A 100 1.64 -3.73 28.97
N ARG A 101 1.94 -2.83 28.02
CA ARG A 101 1.95 -1.38 28.27
C ARG A 101 0.58 -0.86 28.71
N ALA A 102 -0.49 -1.34 28.08
CA ALA A 102 -1.86 -0.97 28.46
C ALA A 102 -2.21 -1.42 29.88
N ARG A 103 -1.76 -2.62 30.30
CA ARG A 103 -1.98 -3.12 31.67
C ARG A 103 -1.24 -2.32 32.75
N GLN A 104 -0.10 -1.71 32.40
CA GLN A 104 0.70 -0.92 33.34
C GLN A 104 0.17 0.50 33.56
N GLN A 105 -0.68 1.02 32.67
CA GLN A 105 -1.23 2.36 32.85
C GLN A 105 -2.42 2.32 33.81
N PRO A 106 -2.42 3.16 34.87
CA PRO A 106 -3.59 3.26 35.74
C PRO A 106 -4.79 3.75 34.91
N PRO A 107 -6.01 3.27 35.19
CA PRO A 107 -7.19 3.75 34.51
C PRO A 107 -7.31 5.27 34.63
N ARG A 108 -7.53 5.96 33.51
CA ARG A 108 -7.68 7.42 33.52
C ARG A 108 -8.97 7.78 34.27
N PRO A 109 -8.96 8.81 35.13
CA PRO A 109 -10.18 9.31 35.72
C PRO A 109 -11.12 9.80 34.61
N VAL A 110 -12.35 9.32 34.63
CA VAL A 110 -13.42 9.76 33.72
C VAL A 110 -14.22 10.87 34.38
N THR A 111 -14.72 11.82 33.59
CA THR A 111 -15.59 12.90 34.07
C THR A 111 -16.93 12.79 33.35
N ALA A 112 -18.03 12.87 34.10
CA ALA A 112 -19.37 12.90 33.52
C ALA A 112 -19.64 14.29 32.92
N THR A 113 -20.00 14.31 31.65
CA THR A 113 -20.26 15.52 30.85
C THR A 113 -21.73 15.96 31.02
N PRO A 114 -22.03 17.28 31.09
CA PRO A 114 -23.41 17.78 31.16
C PRO A 114 -24.30 17.24 30.03
N GLY A 115 -25.50 16.76 30.35
CA GLY A 115 -26.47 16.26 29.38
C GLY A 115 -26.18 14.87 28.82
N TRP A 116 -25.09 14.22 29.27
CA TRP A 116 -24.75 12.85 28.90
C TRP A 116 -25.16 11.87 30.00
N PRO A 117 -25.46 10.61 29.63
CA PRO A 117 -25.70 9.57 30.61
C PRO A 117 -24.46 9.33 31.50
N PRO A 118 -24.65 8.79 32.72
CA PRO A 118 -23.57 8.50 33.66
C PRO A 118 -22.51 7.58 33.06
N VAL A 119 -21.24 7.85 33.39
CA VAL A 119 -20.08 7.16 32.78
C VAL A 119 -19.65 6.01 33.68
N ALA A 120 -19.59 4.79 33.15
CA ALA A 120 -19.07 3.64 33.89
C ALA A 120 -17.60 3.86 34.28
N ILE A 121 -17.25 3.58 35.54
CA ILE A 121 -15.91 3.84 36.06
C ILE A 121 -14.98 2.68 35.70
N PRO A 122 -13.92 2.91 34.89
CA PRO A 122 -12.96 1.87 34.56
C PRO A 122 -12.29 1.30 35.82
N GLY A 123 -12.29 -0.04 35.97
CA GLY A 123 -11.74 -0.72 37.15
C GLY A 123 -12.71 -0.86 38.34
N ARG A 124 -13.93 -0.33 38.24
CA ARG A 124 -15.00 -0.54 39.24
C ARG A 124 -16.30 -0.98 38.54
N PRO A 125 -16.42 -2.26 38.16
CA PRO A 125 -17.64 -2.78 37.52
C PRO A 125 -18.88 -2.49 38.39
N GLY A 126 -19.96 -2.03 37.76
CA GLY A 126 -21.20 -1.66 38.45
C GLY A 126 -21.24 -0.24 39.04
N TRP A 127 -20.12 0.49 39.02
CA TRP A 127 -20.06 1.89 39.47
C TRP A 127 -20.08 2.86 38.30
N TYR A 128 -20.83 3.94 38.47
CA TYR A 128 -21.04 4.98 37.48
C TYR A 128 -20.78 6.34 38.09
N ARG A 129 -20.13 7.22 37.33
CA ARG A 129 -19.95 8.62 37.69
C ARG A 129 -21.08 9.44 37.07
N HIS A 130 -21.82 10.11 37.94
CA HIS A 130 -22.92 11.02 37.62
C HIS A 130 -22.45 12.45 37.73
N ARG A 131 -23.10 13.34 36.98
CA ARG A 131 -22.97 14.79 37.18
C ARG A 131 -24.24 15.31 37.83
N GLY A 132 -24.11 15.86 39.04
CA GLY A 132 -25.23 16.47 39.74
C GLY A 132 -25.69 17.78 39.10
N PRO A 133 -26.86 18.31 39.50
CA PRO A 133 -27.43 19.53 38.93
C PRO A 133 -26.52 20.76 39.09
N ASN A 134 -25.69 20.77 40.15
CA ASN A 134 -24.73 21.84 40.43
C ASN A 134 -23.34 21.60 39.79
N GLY A 135 -23.20 20.55 38.97
CA GLY A 135 -21.96 20.19 38.28
C GLY A 135 -20.99 19.29 39.07
N GLU A 136 -21.37 18.90 40.29
CA GLU A 136 -20.62 17.94 41.12
C GLU A 136 -20.50 16.56 40.45
N GLN A 137 -19.44 15.83 40.77
CA GLN A 137 -19.19 14.48 40.24
C GLN A 137 -19.40 13.47 41.35
N THR A 138 -20.39 12.58 41.20
CA THR A 138 -20.78 11.63 42.24
C THR A 138 -20.72 10.21 41.71
N ASP A 139 -20.03 9.33 42.44
CA ASP A 139 -19.91 7.91 42.09
C ASP A 139 -21.01 7.11 42.76
N LEU A 140 -21.85 6.43 41.98
CA LEU A 140 -22.97 5.63 42.47
C LEU A 140 -22.94 4.21 41.87
N PRO A 141 -23.36 3.17 42.61
CA PRO A 141 -23.41 1.78 42.14
C PRO A 141 -24.64 1.49 41.25
N THR A 142 -25.18 2.53 40.60
CA THR A 142 -26.34 2.44 39.71
C THR A 142 -26.17 3.36 38.52
N ARG A 143 -26.69 2.95 37.37
CA ARG A 143 -26.71 3.75 36.14
C ARG A 143 -27.82 4.81 36.15
N THR A 144 -28.84 4.64 36.98
CA THR A 144 -30.01 5.53 37.06
C THR A 144 -30.14 6.10 38.47
N LEU A 145 -30.39 7.41 38.59
CA LEU A 145 -30.53 8.11 39.88
C LEU A 145 -31.83 7.75 40.65
N GLU A 146 -32.76 7.05 40.02
CA GLU A 146 -34.09 6.68 40.57
C GLU A 146 -34.05 5.74 41.79
N HIS A 147 -32.88 5.19 42.16
CA HIS A 147 -32.73 4.23 43.25
C HIS A 147 -31.87 4.70 44.43
N ALA A 148 -31.41 5.97 44.45
CA ALA A 148 -30.54 6.47 45.52
C ALA A 148 -31.28 7.03 46.75
N HIS A 149 -32.62 7.08 46.73
CA HIS A 149 -33.46 7.53 47.84
C HIS A 149 -34.40 6.40 48.31
N ARG A 150 -33.85 5.42 49.03
CA ARG A 150 -34.65 4.59 49.93
C ARG A 150 -33.84 4.24 51.17
#